data_AF-A0A1H9XN39-F1
#
_entry.id   AF-A0A1H9XN39-F1
#
_cell.length_a   1.000
_cell.length_b   1.000
_cell.length_c   1.000
_cell.angle_alpha   90.00
_cell.angle_beta   90.00
_cell.angle_gamma   90.00
#
_symmetry.space_group_name_H-M   'P 1'
#
loop_
_entity.id
_entity.type
_entity.pdbx_description
1 polymer ?
#
loop_
_entity_poly.entity_id
_entity_poly.type
_entity_poly.pdbx_seq_one_letter_code
_entity_poly.pdbx_strand_id
1 'polypeptide(L)'
;MRITIADNWTATVTGDPLRISPRFDFRDFSLRIARFANVEERGQFLLDTFGSQPWLWDTPDELRFDQAGRELVGAEFQIAGEAADAADADSARLPATPPGRPGGLLADEAPRTSAWK
;
A
#
# COMPACT_ATOMS: atom_id res chain seq x y z
N MET A 1 14.27 9.00 -6.40
CA MET A 1 14.12 7.69 -7.07
C MET A 1 12.68 7.58 -7.54
N ARG A 2 12.42 7.12 -8.76
CA ARG A 2 11.05 6.95 -9.29
C ARG A 2 10.73 5.46 -9.36
N ILE A 3 9.51 5.09 -8.99
CA ILE A 3 8.99 3.72 -9.04
C ILE A 3 7.74 3.67 -9.91
N THR A 4 7.49 2.52 -10.53
CA THR A 4 6.27 2.24 -11.29
C THR A 4 5.42 1.24 -10.50
N ILE A 5 4.13 1.50 -10.38
CA ILE A 5 3.13 0.70 -9.66
C ILE A 5 2.09 0.24 -10.67
N ALA A 6 1.77 -1.06 -10.69
CA ALA A 6 0.70 -1.66 -11.48
C ALA A 6 0.69 -1.32 -12.99
N ASP A 7 1.86 -1.06 -13.59
CA ASP A 7 2.11 -0.88 -15.04
C ASP A 7 1.95 0.52 -15.65
N ASN A 8 1.18 1.42 -15.05
CA ASN A 8 1.00 2.77 -15.64
C ASN A 8 1.16 3.92 -14.64
N TRP A 9 1.24 3.60 -13.36
CA TRP A 9 1.28 4.63 -12.34
C TRP A 9 2.69 4.80 -11.81
N THR A 10 3.06 6.03 -11.51
CA THR A 10 4.43 6.34 -11.09
C THR A 10 4.43 7.22 -9.86
N ALA A 11 5.37 6.93 -8.96
CA ALA A 11 5.59 7.69 -7.76
C ALA A 11 7.08 7.98 -7.56
N THR A 12 7.36 9.12 -6.94
CA THR A 12 8.70 9.53 -6.57
C THR A 12 8.92 9.30 -5.09
N VAL A 13 10.01 8.62 -4.74
CA VAL A 13 10.45 8.44 -3.35
C VAL A 13 10.86 9.79 -2.77
N THR A 14 10.24 10.16 -1.66
CA THR A 14 10.53 11.37 -0.88
C THR A 14 11.31 11.04 0.38
N GLY A 15 11.81 12.06 1.10
CA GLY A 15 12.57 11.87 2.33
C GLY A 15 11.73 11.58 3.58
N ASP A 16 10.42 11.82 3.52
CA ASP A 16 9.55 11.77 4.70
C ASP A 16 8.75 10.46 4.76
N PRO A 17 9.12 9.51 5.64
CA PRO A 17 8.39 8.25 5.77
C PRO A 17 7.01 8.44 6.38
N LEU A 18 6.11 7.49 6.12
CA LEU A 18 4.79 7.45 6.76
C LEU A 18 4.95 7.29 8.27
N ARG A 19 4.51 8.30 9.02
CA ARG A 19 4.49 8.29 10.49
C ARG A 19 3.21 7.64 11.02
N ILE A 20 2.89 6.47 10.48
CA ILE A 20 1.73 5.68 10.87
C ILE A 20 2.25 4.30 11.28
N SER A 21 1.90 3.87 12.49
CA SER A 21 2.24 2.53 12.95
C SER A 21 1.48 1.48 12.13
N PRO A 22 2.17 0.50 11.53
CA PRO A 22 1.51 -0.62 10.88
C PRO A 22 0.64 -1.40 11.87
N ARG A 23 -0.50 -1.91 11.40
CA ARG A 23 -1.45 -2.71 12.16
C ARG A 23 -1.78 -3.97 11.37
N PHE A 24 -1.79 -5.10 12.05
CA PHE A 24 -2.21 -6.36 11.44
C PHE A 24 -3.71 -6.58 11.64
N ASP A 25 -4.42 -6.90 10.57
CA ASP A 25 -5.81 -7.38 10.60
C ASP A 25 -5.82 -8.90 10.44
N PHE A 26 -6.19 -9.59 11.52
CA PHE A 26 -6.26 -11.05 11.55
C PHE A 26 -7.48 -11.62 10.80
N ARG A 27 -8.53 -10.82 10.60
CA ARG A 27 -9.73 -11.26 9.91
C ARG A 27 -9.47 -11.39 8.41
N ASP A 28 -8.77 -10.40 7.87
CA ASP A 28 -8.52 -10.27 6.44
C ASP A 28 -7.09 -10.69 6.06
N PHE A 29 -6.28 -11.13 7.03
CA PHE A 29 -4.86 -11.46 6.86
C PHE A 29 -4.07 -10.37 6.13
N SER A 30 -4.27 -9.11 6.54
CA SER A 30 -3.64 -7.96 5.89
C SER A 30 -2.85 -7.08 6.86
N LEU A 31 -1.78 -6.48 6.36
CA LEU A 31 -1.00 -5.46 7.06
C LEU A 31 -1.46 -4.09 6.58
N ARG A 32 -2.05 -3.30 7.48
CA ARG A 32 -2.57 -1.96 7.20
C ARG A 32 -1.67 -0.88 7.79
N ILE A 33 -1.38 0.13 6.98
CA ILE A 33 -0.69 1.35 7.38
C ILE A 33 -1.62 2.50 7.03
N ALA A 34 -2.59 2.79 7.90
CA ALA A 34 -3.56 3.87 7.68
C ALA A 34 -4.06 4.44 9.01
N ARG A 35 -4.66 5.64 8.98
CA ARG A 35 -5.15 6.33 10.18
C ARG A 35 -6.54 5.90 10.65
N PHE A 36 -7.29 5.15 9.83
CA PHE A 36 -8.62 4.70 10.20
C PHE A 36 -8.58 3.48 11.15
N ALA A 37 -9.52 3.43 12.08
CA ALA A 37 -9.67 2.35 13.05
C ALA A 37 -10.94 1.52 12.85
N ASN A 38 -11.93 2.05 12.12
CA ASN A 38 -13.22 1.40 11.89
C ASN A 38 -13.69 1.57 10.44
N VAL A 39 -14.81 0.92 10.10
CA VAL A 39 -15.35 0.89 8.73
C VAL A 39 -15.82 2.28 8.26
N GLU A 40 -16.35 3.10 9.16
CA GLU A 40 -16.82 4.45 8.84
C GLU A 40 -15.65 5.37 8.49
N GLU A 41 -14.61 5.37 9.33
CA GLU A 41 -13.36 6.08 9.09
C GLU A 41 -12.65 5.56 7.84
N ARG A 42 -12.74 4.25 7.56
CA ARG A 42 -12.22 3.67 6.31
C ARG A 42 -12.99 4.22 5.10
N GLY A 43 -14.31 4.28 5.18
CA GLY A 43 -15.14 4.85 4.11
C GLY A 43 -14.75 6.29 3.81
N GLN A 44 -14.62 7.13 4.84
CA GLN A 44 -14.18 8.51 4.69
C GLN A 44 -12.76 8.60 4.12
N PHE A 45 -11.83 7.79 4.64
CA PHE A 45 -10.45 7.72 4.14
C PHE A 45 -10.38 7.36 2.65
N LEU A 46 -11.24 6.44 2.18
CA LEU A 46 -11.29 6.08 0.77
C LEU A 46 -11.87 7.19 -0.12
N LEU A 47 -12.74 8.03 0.41
CA LEU A 47 -13.31 9.19 -0.30
C LEU A 47 -12.31 10.35 -0.39
N ASP A 48 -11.49 10.53 0.65
CA ASP A 48 -10.51 11.62 0.76
C ASP A 48 -9.17 11.30 0.07
N THR A 49 -8.99 10.05 -0.36
CA THR A 49 -7.76 9.58 -1.00
C THR A 49 -8.01 9.07 -2.41
N PHE A 50 -6.94 8.86 -3.16
CA PHE A 50 -6.97 8.16 -4.44
C PHE A 50 -5.85 7.10 -4.48
N GLY A 51 -5.93 6.18 -5.45
CA GLY A 51 -4.87 5.20 -5.66
C GLY A 51 -5.40 3.88 -6.23
N SER A 52 -4.76 2.78 -5.84
CA SER A 52 -5.12 1.43 -6.28
C SER A 52 -6.59 1.13 -5.97
N GLN A 53 -7.33 0.64 -6.95
CA GLN A 53 -8.70 0.17 -6.75
C GLN A 53 -8.70 -1.32 -6.36
N PRO A 54 -9.51 -1.72 -5.37
CA PRO A 54 -9.80 -3.13 -5.18
C PRO A 54 -10.54 -3.64 -6.42
N TRP A 55 -9.95 -4.60 -7.12
CA TRP A 55 -10.65 -5.33 -8.16
C TRP A 55 -11.53 -6.41 -7.50
N LEU A 56 -12.74 -6.62 -8.01
CA LEU A 56 -13.75 -7.49 -7.38
C LEU A 56 -13.33 -8.96 -7.16
N TRP A 57 -12.19 -9.38 -7.72
CA TRP A 57 -11.72 -10.78 -7.71
C TRP A 57 -10.21 -10.90 -7.44
N ASP A 58 -9.54 -9.77 -7.25
CA ASP A 58 -8.13 -9.74 -6.89
C ASP A 58 -8.05 -9.04 -5.53
N THR A 59 -7.24 -9.56 -4.63
CA THR A 59 -6.95 -8.88 -3.36
C THR A 59 -5.52 -8.37 -3.46
N PRO A 60 -5.26 -7.33 -4.27
CA PRO A 60 -3.91 -6.82 -4.41
C PRO A 60 -3.55 -5.97 -3.20
N ASP A 61 -2.26 -5.72 -3.06
CA ASP A 61 -1.77 -4.65 -2.18
C ASP A 61 -2.34 -3.30 -2.64
N GLU A 62 -2.80 -2.50 -1.69
CA GLU A 62 -3.34 -1.18 -1.94
C GLU A 62 -2.38 -0.06 -1.49
N LEU A 63 -2.27 0.99 -2.30
CA LEU A 63 -1.58 2.24 -1.97
C LEU A 63 -2.53 3.42 -2.13
N ARG A 64 -2.57 4.30 -1.12
CA ARG A 64 -3.52 5.42 -1.01
C ARG A 64 -2.79 6.74 -0.78
N PHE A 65 -3.13 7.73 -1.60
CA PHE A 65 -2.49 9.03 -1.64
C PHE A 65 -3.49 10.14 -1.36
N ASP A 66 -3.04 11.18 -0.67
CA ASP A 66 -3.83 12.38 -0.41
C ASP A 66 -4.13 13.11 -1.72
N GLN A 67 -5.37 13.56 -1.94
CA GLN A 67 -5.77 14.20 -3.19
C GLN A 67 -5.06 15.53 -3.48
N ALA A 68 -4.73 16.31 -2.44
CA ALA A 68 -4.14 17.64 -2.59
C ALA A 68 -2.63 17.57 -2.76
N GLY A 69 -1.95 16.92 -1.82
CA GLY A 69 -0.51 16.79 -1.76
C GLY A 69 0.04 15.64 -2.59
N ARG A 70 -0.79 14.65 -2.96
CA ARG A 70 -0.38 13.41 -3.62
C ARG A 70 0.65 12.61 -2.84
N GLU A 71 0.72 12.83 -1.53
CA GLU A 71 1.61 12.09 -0.63
C GLU A 71 0.96 10.77 -0.26
N LEU A 72 1.75 9.72 -0.11
CA LEU A 72 1.27 8.44 0.39
C LEU A 72 0.82 8.60 1.84
N VAL A 73 -0.46 8.35 2.08
CA VAL A 73 -1.11 8.47 3.40
C VAL A 73 -1.66 7.15 3.90
N GLY A 74 -1.68 6.12 3.06
CA GLY A 74 -1.83 4.76 3.56
C GLY A 74 -1.50 3.66 2.57
N ALA A 75 -1.34 2.46 3.12
CA ALA A 75 -1.08 1.24 2.38
C ALA A 75 -1.77 0.04 3.06
N GLU A 76 -2.14 -0.96 2.28
CA GLU A 76 -2.63 -2.26 2.76
C GLU A 76 -1.90 -3.35 1.98
N PHE A 77 -1.31 -4.31 2.68
CA PHE A 77 -0.60 -5.44 2.07
C PHE A 77 -1.29 -6.74 2.42
N GLN A 78 -1.60 -7.56 1.43
CA GLN A 78 -2.23 -8.85 1.66
C GLN A 78 -1.16 -9.89 1.99
N ILE A 79 -1.35 -10.61 3.08
CA ILE A 79 -0.48 -11.73 3.42
C ILE A 79 -1.13 -12.99 2.86
N ALA A 80 -0.51 -13.57 1.82
CA ALA A 80 -0.94 -14.86 1.29
C ALA A 80 -0.96 -15.89 2.43
N GLY A 81 -2.15 -16.46 2.68
CA GLY A 81 -2.38 -17.41 3.79
C GLY A 81 -1.70 -18.77 3.61
N GLU A 82 -1.01 -18.99 2.49
CA GLU A 82 -0.12 -20.14 2.34
C GLU A 82 1.18 -19.85 3.09
N ALA A 83 1.23 -20.30 4.34
CA ALA A 83 2.50 -20.52 5.01
C ALA A 83 3.32 -21.44 4.10
N ALA A 84 4.44 -20.96 3.58
CA ALA A 84 5.40 -21.82 2.90
C ALA A 84 5.67 -23.02 3.80
N ASP A 85 5.57 -24.23 3.25
CA ASP A 85 5.79 -25.46 4.00
C ASP A 85 7.09 -25.33 4.80
N ALA A 86 7.02 -25.64 6.11
CA ALA A 86 8.15 -25.43 7.01
C ALA A 86 9.42 -26.15 6.54
N ALA A 87 9.27 -27.20 5.72
CA ALA A 87 10.36 -27.92 5.06
C ALA A 87 11.13 -27.09 4.02
N ASP A 88 10.47 -26.14 3.33
CA ASP A 88 11.08 -25.21 2.38
C ASP A 88 11.50 -23.89 3.04
N ALA A 89 10.87 -23.54 4.17
CA ALA A 89 11.17 -22.32 4.93
C ALA A 89 12.50 -22.39 5.72
N ASP A 90 12.94 -23.59 6.13
CA ASP A 90 14.10 -23.75 7.04
C ASP A 90 15.47 -23.76 6.33
N SER A 91 15.51 -23.73 4.99
CA SER A 91 16.77 -23.79 4.20
C SER A 91 17.02 -22.60 3.27
N ALA A 92 16.06 -21.69 3.11
CA ALA A 92 16.31 -20.46 2.40
C ALA A 92 17.16 -19.54 3.30
N ARG A 93 18.48 -19.51 3.08
CA ARG A 93 19.32 -18.44 3.63
C ARG A 93 18.74 -17.11 3.16
N LEU A 94 17.98 -16.44 4.04
CA LEU A 94 17.49 -15.11 3.76
C LEU A 94 18.73 -14.27 3.39
N PRO A 95 18.80 -13.72 2.16
CA PRO A 95 19.88 -12.82 1.82
C PRO A 95 19.87 -11.69 2.85
N ALA A 96 21.07 -11.22 3.22
CA ALA A 96 21.19 -10.11 4.16
C ALA A 96 20.22 -9.00 3.75
N THR A 97 19.38 -8.55 4.69
CA THR A 97 18.35 -7.55 4.43
C THR A 97 19.00 -6.36 3.71
N PRO A 98 18.55 -6.02 2.50
CA PRO A 98 19.15 -4.91 1.77
C PRO A 98 19.00 -3.64 2.62
N PRO A 99 19.99 -2.72 2.58
CA PRO A 99 19.93 -1.49 3.36
C PRO A 99 18.68 -0.70 2.97
N GLY A 100 17.71 -0.64 3.88
CA GLY A 100 16.50 0.16 3.73
C GLY A 100 16.82 1.65 3.89
N ARG A 101 16.22 2.48 3.05
CA ARG A 101 16.21 3.94 3.23
C ARG A 101 14.79 4.36 3.63
N PRO A 102 14.60 5.05 4.76
CA PRO A 102 13.29 5.60 5.09
C PRO A 102 12.92 6.64 4.03
N GLY A 103 11.66 6.63 3.63
CA GLY A 103 11.15 7.57 2.65
C GLY A 103 9.65 7.41 2.48
N GLY A 104 9.03 8.46 1.96
CA GLY A 104 7.63 8.46 1.55
C GLY A 104 7.52 8.23 0.05
N LEU A 105 6.28 8.30 -0.44
CA LEU A 105 6.00 8.30 -1.87
C LEU A 105 5.14 9.53 -2.20
N LEU A 106 5.45 10.15 -3.33
CA LEU A 106 4.68 11.23 -3.93
C LEU A 106 4.19 10.76 -5.31
N ALA A 107 2.89 10.69 -5.53
CA ALA A 107 2.35 10.30 -6.83
C ALA A 107 2.56 11.43 -7.86
N ASP A 108 3.02 11.04 -9.05
CA ASP A 108 3.34 11.99 -10.13
C ASP A 108 2.06 12.59 -10.75
N GLU A 109 0.97 11.82 -10.81
CA GLU A 109 -0.32 12.25 -11.34
C GLU A 109 -1.47 11.61 -10.52
N ALA A 110 -2.53 12.39 -10.25
CA ALA A 110 -3.80 11.84 -9.80
C ALA A 110 -4.53 11.25 -11.00
N PRO A 111 -5.05 10.01 -10.95
CA PRO A 111 -5.71 9.40 -12.10
C PRO A 111 -6.76 10.38 -12.63
N ARG A 112 -6.65 10.75 -13.91
CA ARG A 112 -7.64 11.60 -14.56
C ARG A 112 -8.98 10.96 -14.28
N THR A 113 -9.85 11.66 -13.57
CA THR A 113 -11.24 11.24 -13.40
C THR A 113 -11.77 11.00 -14.79
N SER A 114 -11.89 9.74 -15.20
CA SER A 114 -12.66 9.38 -16.37
C SER A 114 -14.07 9.83 -16.04
N ALA A 115 -14.45 10.95 -16.66
CA ALA A 115 -15.83 11.37 -16.74
C ALA A 115 -16.58 10.16 -17.30
N TRP A 116 -17.36 9.50 -16.44
CA TRP A 116 -18.43 8.65 -16.90
C TRP A 116 -19.35 9.56 -17.72
N LYS A 117 -19.39 9.33 -19.02
CA LYS A 117 -20.35 9.90 -19.96
C LYS A 117 -21.11 8.76 -20.60
#